data_AF-A0A9W7FMJ8-F1
#
_entry.id   AF-A0A9W7FMJ8-F1
#
_cell.length_a   1.000
_cell.length_b   1.000
_cell.length_c   1.000
_cell.angle_alpha   90.00
_cell.angle_beta   90.00
_cell.angle_gamma   90.00
#
_symmetry.space_group_name_H-M   'P 1'
#
loop_
_entity.id
_entity.type
_entity.pdbx_description
1 polymer ?
#
loop_
_entity_poly.entity_id
_entity_poly.type
_entity_poly.pdbx_seq_one_letter_code
_entity_poly.pdbx_strand_id
1 'polypeptide(L)'
;MCETCSSGEYYNGVSSECKLCPKNTFTTSGAADINGCEACAEGGHSQPGTSYCDHCLSGKFYNQLSNNCELCPKNTFTISGARDINGCEACAEGGHSQPGARFCDQCLTAKYYDEISNECKLCPKNTFSITGANDISGCKPCANPGEYADVGSGYCKVCQQYMEFSETDQKCLCLDTFTRVGVEFKEDYGVHSCSRCEDVLKGSVTTSENSTDVRACACPKGTFDNMKGSCIDVYEEVDNLTLSTTLGTLKIEPGYWRTGGTSIDVRECPVAEACVGGNGTDYCREGHDGPYCNLCADGFAKDPFLLCQSCNTTATSVVLSILFDLVLVGLLFGVGVLLKRNKAVYKRLKNGVKIISMGFQITASLPAVAPALPLPETSKEVVTTIQFFNADIFQLVSAGCISAGFNYFDRLLMVTLPIFLFCSALVLAGRKSKSNGSRFFDAAMAVLYLTLPTITTTVFGVFSCDTLDDERSMLRADYR
;
A
#
# COMPACT_ATOMS: atom_id res chain seq x y z
N MET A 1 -106.17 7.58 -40.15
CA MET A 1 -104.82 7.08 -40.47
C MET A 1 -103.95 7.45 -39.29
N CYS A 2 -103.33 6.48 -38.60
CA CYS A 2 -102.39 6.77 -37.51
C CYS A 2 -101.01 6.99 -38.14
N GLU A 3 -100.48 8.21 -38.05
CA GLU A 3 -99.10 8.49 -38.42
C GLU A 3 -98.20 8.10 -37.25
N THR A 4 -97.22 7.25 -37.52
CA THR A 4 -96.20 6.85 -36.54
C THR A 4 -95.03 7.83 -36.61
N CYS A 5 -94.43 8.16 -35.47
CA CYS A 5 -93.23 8.99 -35.44
C CYS A 5 -92.07 8.31 -36.17
N SER A 6 -91.21 9.11 -36.79
CA SER A 6 -90.02 8.60 -37.46
C SER A 6 -88.92 8.24 -36.46
N SER A 7 -87.89 7.53 -36.92
CA SER A 7 -86.70 7.26 -36.09
C SER A 7 -86.12 8.57 -35.55
N GLY A 8 -85.75 8.59 -34.27
CA GLY A 8 -85.29 9.80 -33.56
C GLY A 8 -86.39 10.66 -32.93
N GLU A 9 -87.67 10.33 -33.11
CA GLU A 9 -88.80 11.11 -32.61
C GLU A 9 -89.74 10.30 -31.70
N TYR A 10 -90.46 10.99 -30.80
CA TYR A 10 -91.47 10.40 -29.92
C TYR A 10 -92.79 11.18 -29.94
N TYR A 11 -93.88 10.49 -29.61
CA TYR A 11 -95.21 11.09 -29.49
C TYR A 11 -95.45 11.64 -28.08
N ASN A 12 -95.75 12.94 -27.96
CA ASN A 12 -95.91 13.61 -26.65
C ASN A 12 -97.38 13.67 -26.15
N GLY A 13 -98.33 12.99 -26.81
CA GLY A 13 -99.73 12.90 -26.33
C GLY A 13 -100.56 14.19 -26.35
N VAL A 14 -99.98 15.33 -26.76
CA VAL A 14 -100.63 16.66 -26.69
C VAL A 14 -100.80 17.30 -28.08
N SER A 15 -99.89 17.02 -29.01
CA SER A 15 -99.90 17.52 -30.39
C SER A 15 -99.92 16.37 -31.39
N SER A 16 -100.49 16.58 -32.58
CA SER A 16 -100.36 15.66 -33.71
C SER A 16 -98.93 15.62 -34.30
N GLU A 17 -98.03 16.44 -33.77
CA GLU A 17 -96.63 16.54 -34.16
C GLU A 17 -95.74 15.72 -33.22
N CYS A 18 -94.85 14.93 -33.82
CA CYS A 18 -93.81 14.19 -33.12
C CYS A 18 -92.71 15.15 -32.64
N LYS A 19 -92.18 14.89 -31.43
CA LYS A 19 -91.06 15.65 -30.87
C LYS A 19 -89.78 14.87 -31.01
N LEU A 20 -88.68 15.57 -31.25
CA LEU A 20 -87.34 14.97 -31.27
C LEU A 20 -87.03 14.34 -29.90
N CYS A 21 -86.50 13.12 -29.90
CA CYS A 21 -85.91 12.53 -28.69
C CYS A 21 -84.84 13.49 -28.15
N PRO A 22 -84.79 13.71 -26.82
CA PRO A 22 -83.83 14.63 -26.22
C PRO A 22 -82.38 14.17 -26.43
N LYS A 23 -81.43 15.09 -26.25
CA LYS A 23 -80.00 14.79 -26.39
C LYS A 23 -79.58 13.55 -25.59
N ASN A 24 -78.66 12.78 -26.16
CA ASN A 24 -78.16 11.51 -25.62
C ASN A 24 -79.21 10.42 -25.42
N THR A 25 -80.30 10.51 -26.16
CA THR A 25 -81.27 9.43 -26.33
C THR A 25 -81.54 9.22 -27.82
N PHE A 26 -82.03 8.05 -28.19
CA PHE A 26 -82.30 7.70 -29.59
C PHE A 26 -83.49 6.74 -29.69
N THR A 27 -84.04 6.59 -30.89
CA THR A 27 -85.00 5.54 -31.21
C THR A 27 -84.88 5.16 -32.68
N THR A 28 -84.84 3.87 -32.98
CA THR A 28 -84.63 3.37 -34.35
C THR A 28 -85.91 3.31 -35.18
N SER A 29 -87.08 3.31 -34.53
CA SER A 29 -88.39 3.14 -35.20
C SER A 29 -89.46 4.14 -34.78
N GLY A 30 -89.10 5.16 -33.99
CA GLY A 30 -90.05 6.13 -33.44
C GLY A 30 -90.73 5.62 -32.17
N ALA A 31 -90.76 6.45 -31.13
CA ALA A 31 -91.23 6.08 -29.81
C ALA A 31 -92.69 6.51 -29.55
N ALA A 32 -93.47 5.66 -28.88
CA ALA A 32 -94.87 5.95 -28.54
C ALA A 32 -95.03 7.02 -27.45
N ASP A 33 -93.99 7.21 -26.64
CA ASP A 33 -93.85 8.25 -25.62
C ASP A 33 -92.37 8.48 -25.31
N ILE A 34 -92.07 9.46 -24.45
CA ILE A 34 -90.69 9.86 -24.12
C ILE A 34 -89.84 8.71 -23.56
N ASN A 35 -90.42 7.71 -22.91
CA ASN A 35 -89.68 6.59 -22.33
C ASN A 35 -89.19 5.61 -23.42
N GLY A 36 -89.73 5.68 -24.63
CA GLY A 36 -89.23 4.94 -25.78
C GLY A 36 -88.01 5.59 -26.45
N CYS A 37 -87.58 6.77 -26.00
CA CYS A 37 -86.26 7.31 -26.33
C CYS A 37 -85.21 6.64 -25.45
N GLU A 38 -84.54 5.62 -25.98
CA GLU A 38 -83.52 4.85 -25.27
C GLU A 38 -82.28 5.73 -25.00
N ALA A 39 -81.74 5.66 -23.79
CA ALA A 39 -80.52 6.39 -23.46
C ALA A 39 -79.31 5.79 -24.17
N CYS A 40 -78.38 6.63 -24.60
CA CYS A 40 -77.08 6.15 -25.10
C CYS A 40 -76.34 5.36 -24.00
N ALA A 41 -75.68 4.28 -24.40
CA ALA A 41 -74.77 3.51 -23.56
C ALA A 41 -73.61 4.39 -23.03
N GLU A 42 -72.87 3.92 -22.02
CA GLU A 42 -71.80 4.70 -21.38
C GLU A 42 -70.80 5.29 -22.40
N GLY A 43 -70.51 6.59 -22.27
CA GLY A 43 -69.65 7.34 -23.21
C GLY A 43 -70.31 7.73 -24.55
N GLY A 44 -71.51 7.21 -24.83
CA GLY A 44 -72.27 7.53 -26.04
C GLY A 44 -73.01 8.87 -25.94
N HIS A 45 -73.09 9.57 -27.06
CA HIS A 45 -73.77 10.84 -27.20
C HIS A 45 -74.66 10.85 -28.43
N SER A 46 -75.66 11.73 -28.43
CA SER A 46 -76.54 11.89 -29.56
C SER A 46 -77.12 13.30 -29.59
N GLN A 47 -77.34 13.83 -30.78
CA GLN A 47 -78.06 15.09 -30.94
C GLN A 47 -79.57 14.85 -30.77
N PRO A 48 -80.36 15.87 -30.38
CA PRO A 48 -81.80 15.73 -30.40
C PRO A 48 -82.31 15.28 -31.77
N GLY A 49 -83.12 14.22 -31.83
CA GLY A 49 -83.70 13.75 -33.08
C GLY A 49 -82.95 12.65 -33.83
N THR A 50 -81.86 12.12 -33.29
CA THR A 50 -81.06 11.08 -33.95
C THR A 50 -81.62 9.67 -33.70
N SER A 51 -81.43 8.78 -34.66
CA SER A 51 -81.86 7.38 -34.59
C SER A 51 -80.78 6.41 -34.07
N TYR A 52 -79.61 6.92 -33.70
CA TYR A 52 -78.48 6.16 -33.17
C TYR A 52 -77.64 7.05 -32.24
N CYS A 53 -76.73 6.43 -31.48
CA CYS A 53 -75.74 7.14 -30.66
C CYS A 53 -74.35 7.05 -31.30
N ASP A 54 -73.64 8.18 -31.28
CA ASP A 54 -72.23 8.28 -31.65
C ASP A 54 -71.34 8.15 -30.41
N HIS A 55 -70.09 7.75 -30.63
CA HIS A 55 -69.08 7.68 -29.57
C HIS A 55 -67.85 8.47 -29.99
N CYS A 56 -67.31 9.26 -29.06
CA CYS A 56 -65.99 9.82 -29.25
C CYS A 56 -64.94 8.71 -29.13
N LEU A 57 -63.84 8.84 -29.87
CA LEU A 57 -62.71 7.94 -29.71
C LEU A 57 -62.05 8.14 -28.33
N SER A 58 -61.29 7.14 -27.89
CA SER A 58 -60.48 7.21 -26.67
C SER A 58 -59.66 8.51 -26.62
N GLY A 59 -59.59 9.13 -25.45
CA GLY A 59 -58.94 10.42 -25.23
C GLY A 59 -59.75 11.64 -25.65
N LYS A 60 -60.99 11.49 -26.13
CA LYS A 60 -61.85 12.61 -26.54
C LYS A 60 -63.15 12.65 -25.76
N PHE A 61 -63.69 13.85 -25.58
CA PHE A 61 -65.04 14.07 -25.05
C PHE A 61 -65.91 14.80 -26.07
N TYR A 62 -67.22 14.57 -26.00
CA TYR A 62 -68.17 15.27 -26.86
C TYR A 62 -68.49 16.66 -26.28
N ASN A 63 -68.13 17.70 -27.04
CA ASN A 63 -68.48 19.07 -26.70
C ASN A 63 -69.81 19.45 -27.35
N GLN A 64 -70.84 19.62 -26.51
CA GLN A 64 -72.21 19.92 -26.95
C GLN A 64 -72.37 21.32 -27.58
N LEU A 65 -71.44 22.24 -27.32
CA LEU A 65 -71.47 23.60 -27.89
C LEU A 65 -70.89 23.62 -29.32
N SER A 66 -69.79 22.90 -29.54
CA SER A 66 -69.13 22.80 -30.85
C SER A 66 -69.65 21.66 -31.72
N ASN A 67 -70.50 20.79 -31.14
CA ASN A 67 -71.03 19.58 -31.78
C ASN A 67 -69.92 18.69 -32.36
N ASN A 68 -68.84 18.51 -31.60
CA ASN A 68 -67.67 17.79 -32.05
C ASN A 68 -66.97 17.07 -30.90
N CYS A 69 -66.20 16.03 -31.22
CA CYS A 69 -65.34 15.33 -30.27
C CYS A 69 -64.01 16.09 -30.11
N GLU A 70 -63.84 16.74 -28.96
CA GLU A 70 -62.64 17.47 -28.57
C GLU A 70 -61.71 16.63 -27.71
N LEU A 71 -60.42 16.95 -27.69
CA LEU A 71 -59.44 16.24 -26.88
C LEU A 71 -59.73 16.47 -25.39
N CYS A 72 -59.68 15.41 -24.58
CA CYS A 72 -59.60 15.58 -23.14
C CYS A 72 -58.39 16.46 -22.79
N PRO A 73 -58.54 17.41 -21.85
CA PRO A 73 -57.46 18.32 -21.47
C PRO A 73 -56.26 17.56 -20.90
N LYS A 74 -55.10 18.23 -20.81
CA LYS A 74 -53.91 17.66 -20.17
C LYS A 74 -54.20 17.15 -18.76
N ASN A 75 -53.44 16.15 -18.31
CA ASN A 75 -53.60 15.47 -17.02
C ASN A 75 -54.98 14.80 -16.82
N THR A 76 -55.70 14.54 -17.91
CA THR A 76 -56.92 13.74 -17.93
C THR A 76 -56.89 12.71 -19.05
N PHE A 77 -57.72 11.67 -18.97
CA PHE A 77 -57.81 10.61 -19.97
C PHE A 77 -59.22 10.04 -20.06
N THR A 78 -59.49 9.31 -21.14
CA THR A 78 -60.69 8.45 -21.23
C THR A 78 -60.42 7.27 -22.15
N ILE A 79 -60.78 6.06 -21.72
CA ILE A 79 -60.46 4.82 -22.45
C ILE A 79 -61.45 4.58 -23.60
N SER A 80 -62.71 4.95 -23.43
CA SER A 80 -63.81 4.67 -24.36
C SER A 80 -64.43 5.92 -25.00
N GLY A 81 -63.89 7.11 -24.70
CA GLY A 81 -64.49 8.37 -25.10
C GLY A 81 -65.58 8.82 -24.13
N ALA A 82 -65.61 10.12 -23.86
CA ALA A 82 -66.48 10.72 -22.87
C ALA A 82 -67.68 11.44 -23.51
N ARG A 83 -68.84 11.36 -22.87
CA ARG A 83 -70.08 12.01 -23.30
C ARG A 83 -70.08 13.53 -23.08
N ASP A 84 -69.26 14.00 -22.14
CA ASP A 84 -68.96 15.40 -21.87
C ASP A 84 -67.62 15.51 -21.12
N ILE A 85 -67.18 16.73 -20.82
CA ILE A 85 -65.88 17.01 -20.19
C ILE A 85 -65.68 16.29 -18.85
N ASN A 86 -66.74 16.00 -18.10
CA ASN A 86 -66.62 15.33 -16.79
C ASN A 86 -66.28 13.85 -16.93
N GLY A 87 -66.43 13.27 -18.12
CA GLY A 87 -65.97 11.91 -18.42
C GLY A 87 -64.48 11.83 -18.78
N CYS A 88 -63.75 12.96 -18.80
CA CYS A 88 -62.30 12.97 -18.81
C CYS A 88 -61.79 12.79 -17.38
N GLU A 89 -61.36 11.58 -17.05
CA GLU A 89 -60.89 11.22 -15.71
C GLU A 89 -59.52 11.83 -15.44
N ALA A 90 -59.33 12.40 -14.25
CA ALA A 90 -58.03 12.96 -13.85
C ALA A 90 -56.99 11.86 -13.60
N CYS A 91 -55.73 12.15 -13.92
CA CYS A 91 -54.64 11.26 -13.56
C CYS A 91 -54.48 11.15 -12.03
N ALA A 92 -54.23 9.93 -11.54
CA ALA A 92 -53.89 9.68 -10.14
C ALA A 92 -52.55 10.35 -9.74
N GLU A 93 -52.21 10.36 -8.44
CA GLU A 93 -50.92 10.91 -7.98
C GLU A 93 -49.72 10.22 -8.69
N GLY A 94 -48.79 11.04 -9.16
CA GLY A 94 -47.66 10.66 -10.02
C GLY A 94 -48.01 10.51 -11.51
N GLY A 95 -49.28 10.57 -11.89
CA GLY A 95 -49.78 10.42 -13.25
C GLY A 95 -49.89 11.75 -14.01
N HIS A 96 -49.53 11.71 -15.29
CA HIS A 96 -49.63 12.83 -16.22
C HIS A 96 -50.13 12.34 -17.59
N SER A 97 -50.66 13.25 -18.39
CA SER A 97 -51.08 12.93 -19.74
C SER A 97 -51.07 14.16 -20.63
N GLN A 98 -50.76 13.94 -21.91
CA GLN A 98 -50.94 14.96 -22.94
C GLN A 98 -52.42 15.07 -23.34
N PRO A 99 -52.86 16.21 -23.90
CA PRO A 99 -54.22 16.35 -24.40
C PRO A 99 -54.55 15.22 -25.39
N GLY A 100 -55.70 14.57 -25.20
CA GLY A 100 -56.12 13.47 -26.07
C GLY A 100 -55.63 12.07 -25.65
N ALA A 101 -55.03 11.93 -24.47
CA ALA A 101 -54.52 10.64 -24.01
C ALA A 101 -55.63 9.64 -23.63
N ARG A 102 -55.39 8.36 -23.93
CA ARG A 102 -56.28 7.24 -23.57
C ARG A 102 -55.96 6.60 -22.22
N PHE A 103 -54.82 6.91 -21.63
CA PHE A 103 -54.38 6.53 -20.28
C PHE A 103 -53.37 7.57 -19.77
N CYS A 104 -53.10 7.58 -18.46
CA CYS A 104 -52.05 8.40 -17.89
C CYS A 104 -50.71 7.66 -17.88
N ASP A 105 -49.64 8.37 -18.20
CA ASP A 105 -48.28 7.94 -17.93
C ASP A 105 -47.92 8.28 -16.49
N GLN A 106 -47.04 7.50 -15.85
CA GLN A 106 -46.71 7.69 -14.44
C GLN A 106 -45.22 7.97 -14.29
N CYS A 107 -44.88 9.07 -13.60
CA CYS A 107 -43.51 9.26 -13.16
C CYS A 107 -43.22 8.27 -12.04
N LEU A 108 -42.06 7.60 -12.14
CA LEU A 108 -41.62 6.68 -11.12
C LEU A 108 -41.17 7.42 -9.85
N THR A 109 -40.94 6.66 -8.78
CA THR A 109 -40.36 7.15 -7.54
C THR A 109 -39.20 8.13 -7.78
N ALA A 110 -39.19 9.18 -6.97
CA ALA A 110 -38.23 10.27 -6.98
C ALA A 110 -38.24 11.19 -8.20
N LYS A 111 -39.25 11.09 -9.06
CA LYS A 111 -39.42 11.96 -10.21
C LYS A 111 -40.69 12.78 -10.13
N TYR A 112 -40.70 13.92 -10.80
CA TYR A 112 -41.88 14.73 -11.06
C TYR A 112 -42.02 14.99 -12.57
N TYR A 113 -43.25 15.15 -13.03
CA TYR A 113 -43.52 15.51 -14.41
C TYR A 113 -43.25 17.00 -14.64
N ASP A 114 -42.38 17.32 -15.58
CA ASP A 114 -42.03 18.70 -15.93
C ASP A 114 -42.76 19.13 -17.20
N GLU A 115 -43.78 19.98 -17.05
CA GLU A 115 -44.65 20.41 -18.17
C GLU A 115 -43.90 21.15 -19.28
N ILE A 116 -42.74 21.74 -19.00
CA ILE A 116 -41.96 22.49 -19.98
C ILE A 116 -41.20 21.54 -20.91
N SER A 117 -40.59 20.49 -20.36
CA SER A 117 -39.83 19.50 -21.12
C SER A 117 -40.66 18.29 -21.58
N ASN A 118 -41.88 18.12 -21.04
CA ASN A 118 -42.70 16.92 -21.20
C ASN A 118 -41.96 15.63 -20.78
N GLU A 119 -41.14 15.70 -19.73
CA GLU A 119 -40.34 14.58 -19.22
C GLU A 119 -40.47 14.43 -17.70
N CYS A 120 -40.29 13.22 -17.20
CA CYS A 120 -40.17 12.96 -15.77
C CYS A 120 -38.76 13.30 -15.27
N LYS A 121 -38.61 14.46 -14.61
CA LYS A 121 -37.36 14.94 -14.03
C LYS A 121 -37.18 14.47 -12.59
N LEU A 122 -35.94 14.39 -12.12
CA LEU A 122 -35.64 14.03 -10.74
C LEU A 122 -36.10 15.15 -9.79
N CYS A 123 -36.67 14.78 -8.64
CA CYS A 123 -36.94 15.73 -7.57
C CYS A 123 -35.63 16.41 -7.14
N PRO A 124 -35.63 17.74 -6.93
CA PRO A 124 -34.44 18.48 -6.55
C PRO A 124 -33.97 18.09 -5.14
N LYS A 125 -32.75 18.51 -4.79
CA LYS A 125 -32.15 18.30 -3.47
C LYS A 125 -33.10 18.71 -2.34
N ASN A 126 -33.04 17.98 -1.22
CA ASN A 126 -33.89 18.11 -0.03
C ASN A 126 -35.38 17.88 -0.27
N THR A 127 -35.77 17.36 -1.42
CA THR A 127 -37.13 16.95 -1.71
C THR A 127 -37.19 15.50 -2.19
N PHE A 128 -38.31 14.84 -1.96
CA PHE A 128 -38.52 13.45 -2.33
C PHE A 128 -39.93 13.21 -2.84
N SER A 129 -40.11 12.11 -3.58
CA SER A 129 -41.43 11.61 -3.94
C SER A 129 -41.44 10.08 -3.93
N ILE A 130 -42.35 9.48 -3.16
CA ILE A 130 -42.41 8.02 -2.97
C ILE A 130 -42.97 7.34 -4.22
N THR A 131 -44.02 7.92 -4.81
CA THR A 131 -44.80 7.33 -5.91
C THR A 131 -44.64 8.08 -7.23
N GLY A 132 -43.76 9.08 -7.27
CA GLY A 132 -43.70 10.06 -8.35
C GLY A 132 -44.71 11.18 -8.19
N ALA A 133 -44.43 12.34 -8.79
CA ALA A 133 -45.23 13.56 -8.64
C ALA A 133 -45.75 14.09 -9.99
N ASN A 134 -46.93 14.71 -9.97
CA ASN A 134 -47.57 15.31 -11.16
C ASN A 134 -46.89 16.62 -11.59
N ASP A 135 -46.21 17.28 -10.67
CA ASP A 135 -45.44 18.50 -10.87
C ASP A 135 -44.42 18.66 -9.74
N ILE A 136 -43.61 19.72 -9.80
CA ILE A 136 -42.55 20.00 -8.82
C ILE A 136 -43.08 20.18 -7.38
N SER A 137 -44.34 20.60 -7.21
CA SER A 137 -44.94 20.78 -5.87
C SER A 137 -45.19 19.44 -5.17
N GLY A 138 -45.30 18.36 -5.94
CA GLY A 138 -45.38 17.00 -5.40
C GLY A 138 -44.04 16.43 -4.91
N CYS A 139 -42.91 17.10 -5.15
CA CYS A 139 -41.64 16.77 -4.49
C CYS A 139 -41.65 17.36 -3.07
N LYS A 140 -41.97 16.50 -2.09
CA LYS A 140 -42.16 16.91 -0.69
C LYS A 140 -40.82 17.17 -0.02
N PRO A 141 -40.65 18.24 0.77
CA PRO A 141 -39.41 18.48 1.50
C PRO A 141 -39.23 17.50 2.66
N CYS A 142 -38.00 17.26 3.07
CA CYS A 142 -37.72 16.57 4.32
C CYS A 142 -38.13 17.44 5.51
N ALA A 143 -39.00 16.89 6.37
CA ALA A 143 -39.69 17.66 7.41
C ALA A 143 -38.99 17.60 8.78
N ASN A 144 -38.21 16.55 9.06
CA ASN A 144 -37.59 16.37 10.36
C ASN A 144 -36.17 16.96 10.39
N PRO A 145 -35.73 17.56 11.52
CA PRO A 145 -34.35 18.01 11.70
C PRO A 145 -33.36 16.86 11.51
N GLY A 146 -32.31 17.10 10.71
CA GLY A 146 -31.28 16.10 10.39
C GLY A 146 -31.64 15.12 9.28
N GLU A 147 -32.81 15.27 8.66
CA GLU A 147 -33.17 14.54 7.43
C GLU A 147 -32.79 15.32 6.17
N TYR A 148 -32.34 14.59 5.15
CA TYR A 148 -32.02 15.15 3.83
C TYR A 148 -32.39 14.17 2.72
N ALA A 149 -32.49 14.70 1.50
CA ALA A 149 -32.75 13.93 0.30
C ALA A 149 -31.79 14.37 -0.80
N ASP A 150 -31.10 13.41 -1.41
CA ASP A 150 -30.30 13.66 -2.61
C ASP A 150 -31.21 13.94 -3.82
N VAL A 151 -30.65 14.50 -4.89
CA VAL A 151 -31.38 14.66 -6.16
C VAL A 151 -31.90 13.30 -6.60
N GLY A 152 -33.21 13.19 -6.81
CA GLY A 152 -33.82 11.92 -7.18
C GLY A 152 -33.91 10.91 -6.04
N SER A 153 -34.07 11.36 -4.79
CA SER A 153 -34.43 10.46 -3.67
C SER A 153 -35.94 10.20 -3.59
N GLY A 154 -36.30 8.95 -3.29
CA GLY A 154 -37.70 8.52 -3.06
C GLY A 154 -38.18 8.72 -1.62
N TYR A 155 -37.26 9.03 -0.70
CA TYR A 155 -37.50 9.15 0.73
C TYR A 155 -36.43 10.05 1.37
N CYS A 156 -36.68 10.52 2.60
CA CYS A 156 -35.70 11.24 3.39
C CYS A 156 -34.77 10.29 4.14
N LYS A 157 -33.47 10.60 4.11
CA LYS A 157 -32.41 9.87 4.82
C LYS A 157 -31.98 10.68 6.04
N VAL A 158 -31.60 10.00 7.10
CA VAL A 158 -30.86 10.59 8.23
C VAL A 158 -29.38 10.30 8.06
N CYS A 159 -28.52 11.14 8.65
CA CYS A 159 -27.09 10.84 8.72
C CYS A 159 -26.85 9.53 9.50
N GLN A 160 -25.97 8.68 8.99
CA GLN A 160 -25.58 7.46 9.72
C GLN A 160 -24.74 7.79 10.96
N GLN A 161 -24.44 6.77 11.76
CA GLN A 161 -23.66 6.92 12.98
C GLN A 161 -22.34 7.67 12.71
N TYR A 162 -21.99 8.60 13.60
CA TYR A 162 -20.78 9.43 13.55
C TYR A 162 -20.74 10.59 12.53
N MET A 163 -21.89 10.93 11.93
CA MET A 163 -22.06 12.10 11.07
C MET A 163 -23.11 13.08 11.62
N GLU A 164 -22.93 14.38 11.36
CA GLU A 164 -23.85 15.46 11.67
C GLU A 164 -24.32 16.15 10.38
N PHE A 165 -25.61 16.49 10.31
CA PHE A 165 -26.16 17.19 9.16
C PHE A 165 -25.76 18.67 9.19
N SER A 166 -25.04 19.13 8.16
CA SER A 166 -24.72 20.55 8.00
C SER A 166 -25.87 21.29 7.33
N GLU A 167 -26.51 22.18 8.08
CA GLU A 167 -27.57 23.06 7.55
C GLU A 167 -27.06 23.98 6.43
N THR A 168 -25.79 24.41 6.53
CA THR A 168 -25.14 25.29 5.54
C THR A 168 -24.86 24.57 4.23
N ASP A 169 -24.34 23.34 4.29
CA ASP A 169 -23.93 22.57 3.10
C ASP A 169 -25.02 21.60 2.59
N GLN A 170 -26.12 21.45 3.34
CA GLN A 170 -27.20 20.50 3.08
C GLN A 170 -26.69 19.08 2.80
N LYS A 171 -25.74 18.62 3.61
CA LYS A 171 -25.09 17.30 3.50
C LYS A 171 -24.63 16.80 4.88
N CYS A 172 -24.47 15.49 5.03
CA CYS A 172 -23.84 14.94 6.23
C CYS A 172 -22.33 15.22 6.22
N LEU A 173 -21.82 15.74 7.32
CA LEU A 173 -20.41 15.93 7.64
C LEU A 173 -20.02 14.97 8.77
N CYS A 174 -18.75 14.59 8.86
CA CYS A 174 -18.25 13.79 9.98
C CYS A 174 -18.20 14.64 11.26
N LEU A 175 -18.46 14.04 12.43
CA LEU A 175 -18.38 14.71 13.72
C LEU A 175 -16.91 15.05 14.11
N ASP A 176 -16.66 16.30 14.49
CA ASP A 176 -15.34 16.82 14.88
C ASP A 176 -14.77 16.20 16.19
N THR A 177 -15.60 15.51 16.98
CA THR A 177 -15.24 15.02 18.32
C THR A 177 -14.58 13.63 18.37
N PHE A 178 -14.30 13.01 17.22
CA PHE A 178 -13.49 11.78 17.12
C PHE A 178 -12.10 12.04 16.51
N THR A 179 -11.52 13.19 16.80
CA THR A 179 -10.15 13.57 16.41
C THR A 179 -9.09 12.76 17.18
N ARG A 180 -8.75 11.60 16.62
CA ARG A 180 -7.33 11.25 16.43
C ARG A 180 -7.12 11.16 14.92
N VAL A 181 -6.16 11.96 14.43
CA VAL A 181 -5.59 11.99 13.07
C VAL A 181 -6.26 11.05 12.07
N GLY A 182 -6.88 11.65 11.05
CA GLY A 182 -7.80 11.04 10.08
C GLY A 182 -7.46 9.62 9.68
N VAL A 183 -8.44 8.73 9.77
CA VAL A 183 -8.31 7.31 9.40
C VAL A 183 -9.12 7.05 8.13
N GLU A 184 -9.78 8.05 7.55
CA GLU A 184 -10.86 7.85 6.58
C GLU A 184 -10.71 8.73 5.33
N PHE A 185 -10.91 8.14 4.14
CA PHE A 185 -10.86 8.82 2.84
C PHE A 185 -12.11 8.53 1.99
N LYS A 186 -12.35 9.34 0.94
CA LYS A 186 -13.51 9.23 0.05
C LYS A 186 -13.11 9.03 -1.41
N GLU A 187 -13.56 7.96 -2.07
CA GLU A 187 -13.17 7.66 -3.46
C GLU A 187 -13.91 8.44 -4.56
N ASP A 188 -15.06 9.09 -4.29
CA ASP A 188 -15.79 9.81 -5.35
C ASP A 188 -16.84 10.86 -4.88
N TYR A 189 -17.18 11.81 -5.75
CA TYR A 189 -18.30 12.75 -5.58
C TYR A 189 -19.65 12.03 -5.74
N GLY A 190 -20.09 11.31 -4.70
CA GLY A 190 -21.43 10.70 -4.70
C GLY A 190 -21.59 9.45 -3.82
N VAL A 191 -20.49 8.95 -3.24
CA VAL A 191 -20.54 7.79 -2.34
C VAL A 191 -20.64 8.27 -0.89
N HIS A 192 -21.60 7.73 -0.13
CA HIS A 192 -21.98 8.14 1.24
C HIS A 192 -21.29 7.30 2.34
N SER A 193 -20.19 6.63 2.02
CA SER A 193 -19.41 5.84 2.97
C SER A 193 -17.95 6.29 2.96
N CYS A 194 -17.39 6.53 4.15
CA CYS A 194 -15.98 6.75 4.35
C CYS A 194 -15.28 5.40 4.48
N SER A 195 -14.25 5.15 3.69
CA SER A 195 -13.42 3.95 3.81
C SER A 195 -12.26 4.23 4.74
N ARG A 196 -11.93 3.29 5.63
CA ARG A 196 -10.79 3.45 6.51
C ARG A 196 -9.52 3.10 5.76
N CYS A 197 -8.48 3.89 5.95
CA CYS A 197 -7.13 3.57 5.51
C CYS A 197 -6.65 2.23 6.08
N GLU A 198 -7.10 1.87 7.29
CA GLU A 198 -6.83 0.57 7.90
C GLU A 198 -7.38 -0.63 7.10
N ASP A 199 -8.47 -0.43 6.34
CA ASP A 199 -9.04 -1.49 5.48
C ASP A 199 -8.20 -1.74 4.23
N VAL A 200 -7.36 -0.77 3.83
CA VAL A 200 -6.49 -0.83 2.64
C VAL A 200 -5.05 -1.17 3.01
N LEU A 201 -4.54 -0.50 4.06
CA LEU A 201 -3.19 -0.65 4.60
C LEU A 201 -3.31 -0.68 6.13
N LYS A 202 -3.17 -1.86 6.72
CA LYS A 202 -3.40 -2.05 8.17
C LYS A 202 -2.49 -1.15 9.00
N GLY A 203 -3.06 -0.39 9.93
CA GLY A 203 -2.31 0.54 10.79
C GLY A 203 -1.95 1.89 10.14
N SER A 204 -2.46 2.18 8.94
CA SER A 204 -2.24 3.47 8.27
C SER A 204 -3.26 4.54 8.66
N VAL A 205 -2.88 5.80 8.43
CA VAL A 205 -3.65 7.02 8.69
C VAL A 205 -3.68 7.89 7.43
N THR A 206 -4.63 8.82 7.30
CA THR A 206 -4.66 9.80 6.22
C THR A 206 -3.63 10.90 6.42
N THR A 207 -3.04 11.38 5.32
CA THR A 207 -2.06 12.45 5.31
C THR A 207 -2.64 13.84 5.55
N SER A 208 -3.95 14.01 5.35
CA SER A 208 -4.66 15.28 5.51
C SER A 208 -6.10 15.05 5.97
N GLU A 209 -6.68 16.06 6.62
CA GLU A 209 -8.12 16.13 6.88
C GLU A 209 -8.89 16.15 5.56
N ASN A 210 -10.04 15.45 5.51
CA ASN A 210 -10.92 15.36 4.33
C ASN A 210 -10.24 14.82 3.05
N SER A 211 -9.36 13.82 3.18
CA SER A 211 -8.77 13.21 1.99
C SER A 211 -9.83 12.57 1.08
N THR A 212 -9.70 12.86 -0.22
CA THR A 212 -10.58 12.35 -1.29
C THR A 212 -9.88 11.31 -2.18
N ASP A 213 -8.77 10.74 -1.71
CA ASP A 213 -8.03 9.72 -2.47
C ASP A 213 -7.41 8.69 -1.51
N VAL A 214 -7.46 7.40 -1.88
CA VAL A 214 -6.83 6.26 -1.21
C VAL A 214 -5.32 6.47 -1.06
N ARG A 215 -4.71 7.23 -1.97
CA ARG A 215 -3.29 7.57 -1.95
C ARG A 215 -2.87 8.43 -0.77
N ALA A 216 -3.82 8.99 -0.03
CA ALA A 216 -3.53 9.69 1.21
C ALA A 216 -3.35 8.76 2.40
N CYS A 217 -3.55 7.44 2.26
CA CYS A 217 -3.26 6.50 3.33
C CYS A 217 -1.75 6.29 3.46
N ALA A 218 -1.20 6.65 4.61
CA ALA A 218 0.22 6.62 4.92
C ALA A 218 0.45 6.03 6.32
N CYS A 219 1.58 5.38 6.51
CA CYS A 219 1.95 4.88 7.83
C CYS A 219 2.26 6.05 8.79
N PRO A 220 1.72 6.02 10.02
CA PRO A 220 1.98 7.03 11.03
C PRO A 220 3.47 7.06 11.42
N LYS A 221 3.90 8.17 12.00
CA LYS A 221 5.28 8.37 12.45
C LYS A 221 5.73 7.22 13.36
N GLY A 222 6.87 6.60 13.04
CA GLY A 222 7.40 5.43 13.76
C GLY A 222 7.08 4.08 13.09
N THR A 223 6.25 4.08 12.04
CA THR A 223 5.87 2.87 11.28
C THR A 223 6.11 3.07 9.79
N PHE A 224 6.28 1.97 9.04
CA PHE A 224 6.49 1.97 7.59
C PHE A 224 5.68 0.87 6.91
N ASP A 225 5.36 1.08 5.62
CA ASP A 225 4.61 0.11 4.83
C ASP A 225 5.52 -1.07 4.43
N ASN A 226 5.16 -2.28 4.86
CA ASN A 226 5.86 -3.52 4.57
C ASN A 226 5.66 -4.03 3.13
N MET A 227 4.98 -3.28 2.25
CA MET A 227 4.56 -3.66 0.89
C MET A 227 3.66 -4.91 0.81
N LYS A 228 3.22 -5.43 1.96
CA LYS A 228 2.27 -6.55 2.10
C LYS A 228 0.92 -6.07 2.67
N GLY A 229 0.68 -4.76 2.66
CA GLY A 229 -0.58 -4.17 3.13
C GLY A 229 -0.65 -3.97 4.64
N SER A 230 0.49 -3.78 5.33
CA SER A 230 0.50 -3.39 6.74
C SER A 230 1.62 -2.41 7.07
N CYS A 231 1.30 -1.42 7.88
CA CYS A 231 2.27 -0.63 8.62
C CYS A 231 2.85 -1.50 9.74
N ILE A 232 4.18 -1.54 9.82
CA ILE A 232 4.92 -2.25 10.87
C ILE A 232 5.80 -1.26 11.60
N ASP A 233 5.99 -1.49 12.90
CA ASP A 233 6.88 -0.70 13.73
C ASP A 233 8.32 -0.85 13.23
N VAL A 234 9.04 0.26 13.22
CA VAL A 234 10.48 0.27 12.96
C VAL A 234 11.18 -0.04 14.28
N TYR A 235 12.15 -0.96 14.27
CA TYR A 235 13.06 -1.16 15.41
C TYR A 235 13.82 0.15 15.71
N GLU A 236 14.23 0.36 16.97
CA GLU A 236 14.70 1.64 17.56
C GLU A 236 15.90 2.35 16.88
N GLU A 237 16.35 1.90 15.71
CA GLU A 237 17.67 2.18 15.10
C GLU A 237 17.56 2.88 13.73
N VAL A 238 16.43 3.57 13.47
CA VAL A 238 16.15 4.28 12.21
C VAL A 238 15.87 5.75 12.46
N ASP A 239 16.67 6.60 11.82
CA ASP A 239 16.64 8.05 12.02
C ASP A 239 15.52 8.73 11.21
N ASN A 240 14.82 9.67 11.86
CA ASN A 240 13.87 10.63 11.28
C ASN A 240 12.86 10.09 10.24
N LEU A 241 12.02 9.15 10.66
CA LEU A 241 10.84 8.72 9.89
C LEU A 241 9.84 9.88 9.70
N THR A 242 9.63 10.28 8.44
CA THR A 242 8.59 11.21 8.02
C THR A 242 7.31 10.46 7.64
N LEU A 243 6.19 11.17 7.58
CA LEU A 243 4.92 10.64 7.07
C LEU A 243 5.14 10.07 5.65
N SER A 244 4.60 8.88 5.37
CA SER A 244 4.74 8.17 4.09
C SER A 244 6.12 7.55 3.78
N THR A 245 6.93 7.23 4.80
CA THR A 245 8.19 6.50 4.57
C THR A 245 7.89 5.07 4.07
N THR A 246 8.34 4.76 2.85
CA THR A 246 8.33 3.40 2.30
C THR A 246 9.65 2.69 2.60
N LEU A 247 9.67 1.35 2.58
CA LEU A 247 10.88 0.53 2.75
C LEU A 247 12.06 1.00 1.88
N GLY A 248 11.79 1.30 0.61
CA GLY A 248 12.79 1.77 -0.35
C GLY A 248 13.41 3.11 0.03
N THR A 249 12.62 4.00 0.63
CA THR A 249 13.05 5.34 1.08
C THR A 249 13.55 5.38 2.52
N LEU A 250 13.45 4.26 3.25
CA LEU A 250 13.88 4.13 4.63
C LEU A 250 15.40 4.37 4.73
N LYS A 251 15.80 5.38 5.50
CA LYS A 251 17.20 5.70 5.74
C LYS A 251 17.66 4.96 7.00
N ILE A 252 18.60 4.04 6.87
CA ILE A 252 19.21 3.36 8.02
C ILE A 252 20.35 4.20 8.60
N GLU A 253 20.55 4.11 9.92
CA GLU A 253 21.63 4.79 10.62
C GLU A 253 23.03 4.25 10.22
N PRO A 254 24.08 5.08 10.32
CA PRO A 254 25.45 4.60 10.19
C PRO A 254 25.73 3.47 11.19
N GLY A 255 26.48 2.46 10.75
CA GLY A 255 26.72 1.24 11.52
C GLY A 255 25.79 0.08 11.21
N TYR A 256 24.73 0.30 10.42
CA TYR A 256 23.76 -0.74 10.05
C TYR A 256 23.78 -1.03 8.54
N TRP A 257 23.37 -2.25 8.18
CA TRP A 257 23.28 -2.75 6.81
C TRP A 257 22.03 -3.62 6.63
N ARG A 258 21.52 -3.68 5.39
CA ARG A 258 20.43 -4.58 5.00
C ARG A 258 20.67 -5.11 3.59
N THR A 259 20.08 -6.27 3.27
CA THR A 259 20.29 -6.97 1.99
C THR A 259 19.88 -6.13 0.76
N GLY A 260 18.91 -5.23 0.93
CA GLY A 260 18.52 -4.29 -0.12
C GLY A 260 17.51 -3.27 0.36
N GLY A 261 17.13 -2.33 -0.51
CA GLY A 261 16.19 -1.25 -0.19
C GLY A 261 14.80 -1.73 0.25
N THR A 262 14.43 -2.98 -0.02
CA THR A 262 13.14 -3.58 0.37
C THR A 262 13.30 -4.66 1.44
N SER A 263 14.47 -4.78 2.06
CA SER A 263 14.72 -5.68 3.18
C SER A 263 14.25 -5.03 4.49
N ILE A 264 13.51 -5.81 5.29
CA ILE A 264 13.08 -5.44 6.66
C ILE A 264 14.11 -5.84 7.71
N ASP A 265 15.11 -6.61 7.32
CA ASP A 265 16.13 -7.17 8.19
C ASP A 265 17.34 -6.24 8.21
N VAL A 266 17.31 -5.30 9.16
CA VAL A 266 18.40 -4.36 9.43
C VAL A 266 19.34 -4.98 10.45
N ARG A 267 20.62 -5.05 10.13
CA ARG A 267 21.63 -5.72 10.96
C ARG A 267 22.82 -4.81 11.22
N GLU A 268 23.37 -4.91 12.42
CA GLU A 268 24.58 -4.20 12.80
C GLU A 268 25.80 -4.73 12.02
N CYS A 269 26.59 -3.81 11.51
CA CYS A 269 27.84 -4.15 10.83
C CYS A 269 28.91 -4.53 11.84
N PRO A 270 29.71 -5.58 11.57
CA PRO A 270 30.83 -5.95 12.44
C PRO A 270 31.79 -4.79 12.71
N VAL A 271 31.92 -3.88 11.73
CA VAL A 271 32.66 -2.63 11.84
C VAL A 271 31.68 -1.51 11.53
N ALA A 272 31.23 -0.78 12.56
CA ALA A 272 30.24 0.29 12.39
C ALA A 272 30.68 1.32 11.35
N GLU A 273 31.97 1.64 11.33
CA GLU A 273 32.58 2.59 10.39
C GLU A 273 32.51 2.15 8.91
N ALA A 274 32.42 0.85 8.62
CA ALA A 274 32.33 0.33 7.26
C ALA A 274 30.95 0.60 6.62
N CYS A 275 29.92 0.78 7.45
CA CYS A 275 28.55 1.02 7.01
C CYS A 275 28.18 2.48 7.26
N VAL A 276 28.13 3.27 6.19
CA VAL A 276 27.83 4.70 6.26
C VAL A 276 26.32 4.97 6.44
N GLY A 277 25.49 3.93 6.31
CA GLY A 277 24.04 4.04 6.33
C GLY A 277 23.50 4.78 5.10
N GLY A 278 22.20 4.99 5.03
CA GLY A 278 21.59 5.69 3.89
C GLY A 278 20.25 5.12 3.42
N ASN A 279 19.74 5.70 2.34
CA ASN A 279 18.55 5.28 1.61
C ASN A 279 19.04 4.68 0.27
N GLY A 280 18.91 3.36 0.06
CA GLY A 280 19.21 2.76 -1.25
C GLY A 280 19.86 1.38 -1.21
N THR A 281 20.89 1.17 -2.03
CA THR A 281 21.69 -0.08 -2.06
C THR A 281 23.14 0.15 -1.65
N ASP A 282 23.59 1.40 -1.62
CA ASP A 282 24.98 1.77 -1.35
C ASP A 282 25.14 2.16 0.13
N TYR A 283 25.19 1.16 1.00
CA TYR A 283 25.40 1.34 2.45
C TYR A 283 26.88 1.36 2.85
N CYS A 284 27.76 0.99 1.93
CA CYS A 284 29.16 0.74 2.23
C CYS A 284 30.00 1.99 2.04
N ARG A 285 30.93 2.20 2.97
CA ARG A 285 32.02 3.18 2.83
C ARG A 285 32.80 2.88 1.54
N GLU A 286 33.37 3.90 0.92
CA GLU A 286 34.27 3.73 -0.23
C GLU A 286 35.36 2.69 0.07
N GLY A 287 35.57 1.76 -0.87
CA GLY A 287 36.50 0.65 -0.72
C GLY A 287 35.95 -0.59 -0.02
N HIS A 288 34.78 -0.50 0.61
CA HIS A 288 34.05 -1.64 1.16
C HIS A 288 32.96 -2.12 0.20
N ASP A 289 32.72 -3.43 0.20
CA ASP A 289 31.70 -4.09 -0.64
C ASP A 289 31.11 -5.33 0.06
N GLY A 290 30.11 -5.95 -0.55
CA GLY A 290 29.48 -7.20 -0.14
C GLY A 290 28.62 -7.11 1.12
N PRO A 291 28.14 -8.26 1.63
CA PRO A 291 27.32 -8.31 2.84
C PRO A 291 28.01 -7.69 4.05
N TYR A 292 27.27 -6.89 4.81
CA TYR A 292 27.76 -6.10 5.95
C TYR A 292 28.92 -5.15 5.61
N CYS A 293 29.13 -4.83 4.34
CA CYS A 293 30.28 -4.06 3.87
C CYS A 293 31.61 -4.64 4.34
N ASN A 294 31.68 -5.98 4.46
CA ASN A 294 32.82 -6.67 5.06
C ASN A 294 33.80 -7.23 4.01
N LEU A 295 33.61 -6.94 2.72
CA LEU A 295 34.61 -7.20 1.67
C LEU A 295 35.32 -5.90 1.32
N CYS A 296 36.53 -6.01 0.77
CA CYS A 296 37.20 -4.86 0.16
C CYS A 296 37.02 -4.93 -1.35
N ALA A 297 36.71 -3.79 -1.96
CA ALA A 297 36.71 -3.62 -3.40
C ALA A 297 38.13 -3.80 -3.97
N ASP A 298 38.23 -4.01 -5.28
CA ASP A 298 39.52 -4.13 -5.97
C ASP A 298 40.39 -2.88 -5.72
N GLY A 299 41.66 -3.11 -5.34
CA GLY A 299 42.58 -2.02 -5.00
C GLY A 299 42.50 -1.54 -3.54
N PHE A 300 41.73 -2.23 -2.69
CA PHE A 300 41.68 -2.00 -1.25
C PHE A 300 42.06 -3.26 -0.45
N ALA A 301 42.57 -3.08 0.76
CA ALA A 301 42.89 -4.17 1.68
C ALA A 301 42.49 -3.82 3.12
N LYS A 302 42.10 -4.84 3.89
CA LYS A 302 41.72 -4.66 5.31
C LYS A 302 42.93 -4.31 6.17
N ASP A 303 42.74 -3.34 7.04
CA ASP A 303 43.65 -3.00 8.14
C ASP A 303 43.38 -3.90 9.38
N PRO A 304 44.16 -3.75 10.48
CA PRO A 304 43.95 -4.52 11.71
C PRO A 304 42.58 -4.34 12.38
N PHE A 305 41.84 -3.27 12.05
CA PHE A 305 40.49 -2.98 12.55
C PHE A 305 39.41 -3.35 11.53
N LEU A 306 39.78 -4.13 10.50
CA LEU A 306 38.89 -4.63 9.45
C LEU A 306 38.33 -3.53 8.51
N LEU A 307 38.92 -2.33 8.51
CA LEU A 307 38.60 -1.26 7.55
C LEU A 307 39.40 -1.42 6.26
N CYS A 308 38.75 -1.24 5.12
CA CYS A 308 39.38 -1.29 3.81
C CYS A 308 40.10 0.02 3.53
N GLN A 309 41.43 -0.04 3.42
CA GLN A 309 42.27 1.09 3.02
C GLN A 309 42.74 0.91 1.57
N SER A 310 42.89 2.02 0.86
CA SER A 310 43.38 1.99 -0.52
C SER A 310 44.84 1.51 -0.56
N CYS A 311 45.14 0.66 -1.52
CA CYS A 311 46.48 0.15 -1.77
C CYS A 311 47.39 1.27 -2.31
N ASN A 312 47.90 2.14 -1.44
CA ASN A 312 48.92 3.14 -1.81
C ASN A 312 50.34 2.57 -1.76
N THR A 313 50.47 1.24 -1.81
CA THR A 313 51.72 0.51 -1.61
C THR A 313 52.42 0.25 -2.93
N THR A 314 53.49 0.98 -3.20
CA THR A 314 54.50 0.58 -4.20
C THR A 314 55.22 -0.68 -3.74
N ALA A 315 55.60 -1.57 -4.67
CA ALA A 315 56.36 -2.80 -4.38
C ALA A 315 57.62 -2.58 -3.50
N THR A 316 58.17 -1.37 -3.48
CA THR A 316 59.28 -0.94 -2.62
C THR A 316 58.96 -0.89 -1.13
N SER A 317 57.75 -0.48 -0.73
CA SER A 317 57.37 -0.45 0.70
C SER A 317 57.18 -1.86 1.26
N VAL A 318 56.61 -2.76 0.46
CA VAL A 318 56.47 -4.20 0.80
C VAL A 318 57.83 -4.84 1.01
N VAL A 319 58.79 -4.58 0.13
CA VAL A 319 60.16 -5.11 0.25
C VAL A 319 60.87 -4.55 1.50
N LEU A 320 60.68 -3.27 1.82
CA LEU A 320 61.25 -2.65 3.02
C LEU A 320 60.64 -3.19 4.32
N SER A 321 59.33 -3.44 4.36
CA SER A 321 58.66 -4.07 5.51
C SER A 321 59.17 -5.50 5.73
N ILE A 322 59.23 -6.30 4.66
CA ILE A 322 59.76 -7.67 4.72
C ILE A 322 61.23 -7.68 5.17
N LEU A 323 62.06 -6.77 4.66
CA LEU A 323 63.46 -6.65 5.09
C LEU A 323 63.59 -6.23 6.55
N PHE A 324 62.75 -5.30 7.01
CA PHE A 324 62.72 -4.88 8.41
C PHE A 324 62.32 -6.03 9.34
N ASP A 325 61.29 -6.80 8.97
CA ASP A 325 60.85 -7.96 9.74
C ASP A 325 61.92 -9.07 9.76
N LEU A 326 62.60 -9.32 8.65
CA LEU A 326 63.70 -10.28 8.59
C LEU A 326 64.90 -9.85 9.46
N VAL A 327 65.22 -8.56 9.49
CA VAL A 327 66.26 -7.99 10.36
C VAL A 327 65.85 -8.06 11.83
N LEU A 328 64.60 -7.75 12.15
CA LEU A 328 64.06 -7.83 13.50
C LEU A 328 64.03 -9.27 14.02
N VAL A 329 63.56 -10.23 13.21
CA VAL A 329 63.61 -11.67 13.51
C VAL A 329 65.06 -12.13 13.67
N GLY A 330 65.97 -11.66 12.81
CA GLY A 330 67.40 -11.92 12.93
C GLY A 330 68.01 -11.38 14.24
N LEU A 331 67.62 -10.18 14.66
CA LEU A 331 68.02 -9.57 15.93
C LEU A 331 67.45 -10.32 17.13
N LEU A 332 66.15 -10.67 17.11
CA LEU A 332 65.49 -11.46 18.15
C LEU A 332 66.11 -12.86 18.26
N PHE A 333 66.45 -13.48 17.13
CA PHE A 333 67.18 -14.74 17.09
C PHE A 333 68.60 -14.59 17.65
N GLY A 334 69.31 -13.53 17.28
CA GLY A 334 70.64 -13.20 17.79
C GLY A 334 70.66 -12.95 19.29
N VAL A 335 69.71 -12.16 19.82
CA VAL A 335 69.49 -11.95 21.25
C VAL A 335 69.09 -13.26 21.93
N GLY A 336 68.24 -14.07 21.30
CA GLY A 336 67.89 -15.41 21.78
C GLY A 336 69.11 -16.32 21.93
N VAL A 337 70.03 -16.30 20.97
CA VAL A 337 71.31 -17.04 21.02
C VAL A 337 72.23 -16.49 22.11
N LEU A 338 72.33 -15.17 22.26
CA LEU A 338 73.12 -14.52 23.33
C LEU A 338 72.57 -14.84 24.72
N LEU A 339 71.25 -14.76 24.92
CA LEU A 339 70.58 -15.15 26.16
C LEU A 339 70.78 -16.65 26.45
N LYS A 340 70.80 -17.49 25.40
CA LYS A 340 71.04 -18.94 25.52
C LYS A 340 72.48 -19.30 25.92
N ARG A 341 73.46 -18.40 25.73
CA ARG A 341 74.81 -18.57 26.32
C ARG A 341 74.74 -18.56 27.85
N ASN A 342 73.83 -17.77 28.43
CA ASN A 342 73.65 -17.69 29.87
C ASN A 342 72.44 -18.54 30.34
N LYS A 343 72.66 -19.85 30.47
CA LYS A 343 71.60 -20.86 30.76
C LYS A 343 70.73 -20.52 31.97
N ALA A 344 71.30 -19.91 33.01
CA ALA A 344 70.56 -19.54 34.23
C ALA A 344 69.53 -18.42 33.96
N VAL A 345 69.94 -17.40 33.19
CA VAL A 345 69.09 -16.25 32.82
C VAL A 345 68.01 -16.69 31.82
N TYR A 346 68.39 -17.47 30.80
CA TYR A 346 67.45 -18.01 29.82
C TYR A 346 66.37 -18.88 30.46
N LYS A 347 66.73 -19.77 31.41
CA LYS A 347 65.76 -20.64 32.09
C LYS A 347 64.77 -19.85 32.94
N ARG A 348 65.18 -18.72 33.53
CA ARG A 348 64.30 -17.83 34.30
C ARG A 348 63.36 -17.01 33.40
N LEU A 349 63.88 -16.48 32.30
CA LEU A 349 63.12 -15.61 31.39
C LEU A 349 62.21 -16.36 30.41
N LYS A 350 62.55 -17.60 30.00
CA LYS A 350 61.82 -18.36 28.97
C LYS A 350 60.31 -18.43 29.25
N ASN A 351 59.92 -18.72 30.48
CA ASN A 351 58.51 -18.85 30.83
C ASN A 351 57.81 -17.49 30.84
N GLY A 352 58.45 -16.45 31.37
CA GLY A 352 57.91 -15.09 31.38
C GLY A 352 57.73 -14.51 29.97
N VAL A 353 58.74 -14.64 29.10
CA VAL A 353 58.66 -14.19 27.70
C VAL A 353 57.57 -14.94 26.94
N LYS A 354 57.42 -16.27 27.18
CA LYS A 354 56.34 -17.05 26.59
C LYS A 354 54.96 -16.53 27.02
N ILE A 355 54.76 -16.27 28.31
CA ILE A 355 53.48 -15.76 28.84
C ILE A 355 53.18 -14.37 28.28
N ILE A 356 54.15 -13.45 28.29
CA ILE A 356 53.99 -12.09 27.77
C ILE A 356 53.67 -12.10 26.27
N SER A 357 54.39 -12.91 25.48
CA SER A 357 54.12 -13.07 24.06
C SER A 357 52.72 -13.62 23.79
N MET A 358 52.27 -14.60 24.57
CA MET A 358 50.89 -15.13 24.46
C MET A 358 49.85 -14.09 24.85
N GLY A 359 50.10 -13.31 25.91
CA GLY A 359 49.22 -12.20 26.30
C GLY A 359 49.07 -11.18 25.18
N PHE A 360 50.19 -10.76 24.58
CA PHE A 360 50.17 -9.83 23.45
C PHE A 360 49.50 -10.40 22.20
N GLN A 361 49.65 -11.70 21.91
CA GLN A 361 48.94 -12.37 20.82
C GLN A 361 47.42 -12.35 21.01
N ILE A 362 46.95 -12.64 22.23
CA ILE A 362 45.52 -12.59 22.55
C ILE A 362 45.00 -11.17 22.38
N THR A 363 45.70 -10.17 22.94
CA THR A 363 45.31 -8.75 22.81
C THR A 363 45.32 -8.28 21.36
N ALA A 364 46.30 -8.69 20.56
CA ALA A 364 46.37 -8.35 19.14
C ALA A 364 45.27 -9.03 18.30
N SER A 365 44.82 -10.23 18.69
CA SER A 365 43.72 -10.91 17.99
C SER A 365 42.34 -10.34 18.32
N LEU A 366 42.21 -9.58 19.41
CA LEU A 366 40.92 -9.09 19.93
C LEU A 366 40.11 -8.28 18.90
N PRO A 367 40.67 -7.32 18.15
CA PRO A 367 39.91 -6.55 17.16
C PRO A 367 39.29 -7.42 16.06
N ALA A 368 39.98 -8.49 15.66
CA ALA A 368 39.49 -9.41 14.62
C ALA A 368 38.37 -10.34 15.14
N VAL A 369 38.37 -10.64 16.44
CA VAL A 369 37.39 -11.54 17.07
C VAL A 369 36.14 -10.78 17.57
N ALA A 370 36.34 -9.56 18.08
CA ALA A 370 35.27 -8.73 18.64
C ALA A 370 35.36 -7.29 18.13
N PRO A 371 35.11 -7.07 16.82
CA PRO A 371 35.23 -5.76 16.19
C PRO A 371 34.18 -4.74 16.67
N ALA A 372 33.05 -5.22 17.21
CA ALA A 372 32.00 -4.38 17.81
C ALA A 372 32.40 -3.73 19.15
N LEU A 373 33.58 -4.02 19.70
CA LEU A 373 34.08 -3.36 20.91
C LEU A 373 34.75 -2.03 20.55
N PRO A 374 34.15 -0.87 20.89
CA PRO A 374 34.77 0.43 20.60
C PRO A 374 36.00 0.62 21.48
N LEU A 375 37.17 0.51 20.87
CA LEU A 375 38.45 0.80 21.51
C LEU A 375 38.72 2.32 21.48
N PRO A 376 39.10 2.95 22.61
CA PRO A 376 39.54 4.35 22.62
C PRO A 376 40.67 4.58 21.62
N GLU A 377 40.72 5.75 20.97
CA GLU A 377 41.74 6.08 19.97
C GLU A 377 43.18 5.84 20.45
N THR A 378 43.47 6.17 21.72
CA THR A 378 44.80 5.94 22.33
C THR A 378 45.19 4.47 22.43
N SER A 379 44.21 3.55 22.48
CA SER A 379 44.47 2.12 22.50
C SER A 379 44.67 1.53 21.10
N LYS A 380 44.18 2.19 20.04
CA LYS A 380 44.36 1.75 18.65
C LYS A 380 45.84 1.78 18.24
N GLU A 381 46.58 2.82 18.62
CA GLU A 381 48.03 2.94 18.37
C GLU A 381 48.85 1.84 19.08
N VAL A 382 48.43 1.48 20.31
CA VAL A 382 49.08 0.41 21.07
C VAL A 382 48.80 -0.95 20.44
N VAL A 383 47.55 -1.22 20.06
CA VAL A 383 47.16 -2.48 19.42
C VAL A 383 47.85 -2.67 18.07
N THR A 384 47.91 -1.62 17.23
CA THR A 384 48.64 -1.67 15.94
C THR A 384 50.12 -1.96 16.13
N THR A 385 50.77 -1.40 17.15
CA THR A 385 52.17 -1.70 17.49
C THR A 385 52.36 -3.16 17.93
N ILE A 386 51.38 -3.73 18.64
CA ILE A 386 51.43 -5.10 19.16
C ILE A 386 51.05 -6.14 18.09
N GLN A 387 50.42 -5.75 16.96
CA GLN A 387 50.04 -6.67 15.87
C GLN A 387 51.21 -7.52 15.33
N PHE A 388 52.45 -7.01 15.41
CA PHE A 388 53.65 -7.79 15.08
C PHE A 388 53.69 -9.17 15.77
N PHE A 389 53.19 -9.28 17.01
CA PHE A 389 53.18 -10.54 17.76
C PHE A 389 52.18 -11.56 17.22
N ASN A 390 51.17 -11.13 16.46
CA ASN A 390 50.14 -11.98 15.86
C ASN A 390 50.67 -12.78 14.66
N ALA A 391 51.86 -12.44 14.13
CA ALA A 391 52.50 -13.12 13.00
C ALA A 391 51.60 -13.31 11.77
N ASP A 392 50.56 -12.49 11.60
CA ASP A 392 49.73 -12.44 10.40
C ASP A 392 50.42 -11.57 9.35
N ILE A 393 51.39 -12.17 8.65
CA ILE A 393 52.16 -11.52 7.59
C ILE A 393 51.24 -10.98 6.47
N PHE A 394 50.04 -11.53 6.32
CA PHE A 394 49.12 -11.16 5.23
C PHE A 394 48.28 -9.92 5.54
N GLN A 395 48.02 -9.61 6.82
CA GLN A 395 47.56 -8.28 7.23
C GLN A 395 48.67 -7.23 7.06
N LEU A 396 49.93 -7.62 7.24
CA LEU A 396 51.08 -6.72 7.12
C LEU A 396 51.47 -6.40 5.66
N VAL A 397 51.25 -7.35 4.75
CA VAL A 397 51.60 -7.23 3.32
C VAL A 397 50.40 -6.79 2.47
N SER A 398 49.20 -6.66 3.07
CA SER A 398 47.96 -6.29 2.38
C SER A 398 47.72 -7.19 1.15
N ALA A 399 47.54 -8.50 1.37
CA ALA A 399 47.48 -9.50 0.30
C ALA A 399 46.43 -9.21 -0.81
N GLY A 400 45.33 -8.51 -0.49
CA GLY A 400 44.35 -8.03 -1.47
C GLY A 400 44.92 -7.05 -2.52
N CYS A 401 46.06 -6.42 -2.24
CA CYS A 401 46.78 -5.54 -3.17
C CYS A 401 47.67 -6.30 -4.17
N ILE A 402 47.88 -7.61 -4.01
CA ILE A 402 48.80 -8.41 -4.85
C ILE A 402 48.08 -8.99 -6.07
N SER A 403 46.80 -9.34 -5.93
CA SER A 403 46.00 -9.93 -7.00
C SER A 403 44.54 -9.49 -6.91
N ALA A 404 43.99 -8.99 -8.02
CA ALA A 404 42.57 -8.72 -8.15
C ALA A 404 41.75 -10.00 -7.92
N GLY A 405 40.66 -9.91 -7.16
CA GLY A 405 39.80 -11.05 -6.84
C GLY A 405 40.33 -12.01 -5.77
N PHE A 406 41.23 -11.57 -4.89
CA PHE A 406 41.67 -12.33 -3.71
C PHE A 406 40.48 -12.63 -2.79
N ASN A 407 40.15 -13.90 -2.60
CA ASN A 407 39.01 -14.32 -1.78
C ASN A 407 39.44 -14.92 -0.43
N TYR A 408 38.46 -15.31 0.39
CA TYR A 408 38.73 -15.91 1.71
C TYR A 408 39.49 -17.25 1.60
N PHE A 409 39.23 -18.04 0.55
CA PHE A 409 39.90 -19.33 0.33
C PHE A 409 41.38 -19.17 -0.03
N ASP A 410 41.74 -18.13 -0.78
CA ASP A 410 43.13 -17.78 -1.08
C ASP A 410 43.88 -17.43 0.21
N ARG A 411 43.25 -16.65 1.11
CA ARG A 411 43.79 -16.37 2.45
C ARG A 411 43.98 -17.64 3.25
N LEU A 412 42.99 -18.53 3.27
CA LEU A 412 43.06 -19.80 4.01
C LEU A 412 44.24 -20.64 3.55
N LEU A 413 44.44 -20.78 2.23
CA LEU A 413 45.56 -21.53 1.67
C LEU A 413 46.91 -20.90 2.01
N MET A 414 47.02 -19.58 1.87
CA MET A 414 48.27 -18.86 2.15
C MET A 414 48.66 -18.85 3.62
N VAL A 415 47.70 -18.83 4.55
CA VAL A 415 47.98 -18.89 5.99
C VAL A 415 48.33 -20.32 6.43
N THR A 416 47.64 -21.34 5.91
CA THR A 416 47.78 -22.71 6.44
C THR A 416 48.89 -23.52 5.78
N LEU A 417 49.00 -23.48 4.46
CA LEU A 417 49.85 -24.40 3.69
C LEU A 417 51.34 -24.15 3.89
N PRO A 418 51.87 -22.91 3.88
CA PRO A 418 53.29 -22.65 4.12
C PRO A 418 53.74 -23.07 5.51
N ILE A 419 52.92 -22.83 6.54
CA ILE A 419 53.23 -23.19 7.93
C ILE A 419 53.25 -24.71 8.08
N PHE A 420 52.27 -25.40 7.49
CA PHE A 420 52.22 -26.85 7.47
C PHE A 420 53.45 -27.46 6.79
N LEU A 421 53.84 -26.95 5.61
CA LEU A 421 55.04 -27.40 4.90
C LEU A 421 56.31 -27.13 5.70
N PHE A 422 56.43 -25.95 6.30
CA PHE A 422 57.60 -25.58 7.11
C PHE A 422 57.74 -26.46 8.35
N CYS A 423 56.65 -26.68 9.09
CA CYS A 423 56.65 -27.56 10.27
C CYS A 423 56.93 -29.01 9.87
N SER A 424 56.40 -29.48 8.74
CA SER A 424 56.67 -30.81 8.20
C SER A 424 58.16 -30.98 7.84
N ALA A 425 58.75 -29.97 7.19
CA ALA A 425 60.17 -29.96 6.86
C ALA A 425 61.06 -29.98 8.13
N LEU A 426 60.71 -29.22 9.16
CA LEU A 426 61.40 -29.24 10.46
C LEU A 426 61.29 -30.62 11.13
N VAL A 427 60.12 -31.25 11.12
CA VAL A 427 59.92 -32.60 11.68
C VAL A 427 60.73 -33.65 10.92
N LEU A 428 60.76 -33.59 9.59
CA LEU A 428 61.57 -34.47 8.74
C LEU A 428 63.08 -34.28 8.99
N ALA A 429 63.53 -33.03 9.09
CA ALA A 429 64.91 -32.70 9.45
C ALA A 429 65.25 -33.21 10.86
N GLY A 430 64.32 -33.10 11.80
CA GLY A 430 64.44 -33.63 13.16
C GLY A 430 64.59 -35.14 13.20
N ARG A 431 63.80 -35.87 12.41
CA ARG A 431 63.90 -37.34 12.26
C ARG A 431 65.22 -37.78 11.62
N LYS A 432 65.77 -37.00 10.69
CA LYS A 432 67.04 -37.30 10.02
C LYS A 432 68.27 -36.94 10.86
N SER A 433 68.14 -36.02 11.82
CA SER A 433 69.25 -35.51 12.62
C SER A 433 69.55 -36.37 13.86
N LYS A 434 70.68 -37.10 13.85
CA LYS A 434 71.14 -37.93 14.98
C LYS A 434 71.55 -37.16 16.25
N SER A 435 71.96 -35.89 16.12
CA SER A 435 72.54 -35.11 17.22
C SER A 435 71.62 -34.02 17.77
N ASN A 436 70.81 -33.39 16.91
CA ASN A 436 70.02 -32.21 17.27
C ASN A 436 68.52 -32.39 16.99
N GLY A 437 68.03 -33.64 16.82
CA GLY A 437 66.64 -33.93 16.48
C GLY A 437 65.62 -33.21 17.38
N SER A 438 65.82 -33.23 18.71
CA SER A 438 64.93 -32.56 19.67
C SER A 438 64.77 -31.05 19.45
N ARG A 439 65.82 -30.37 18.95
CA ARG A 439 65.77 -28.92 18.69
C ARG A 439 64.87 -28.58 17.51
N PHE A 440 64.79 -29.45 16.51
CA PHE A 440 63.90 -29.28 15.37
C PHE A 440 62.43 -29.48 15.76
N PHE A 441 62.14 -30.46 16.64
CA PHE A 441 60.80 -30.62 17.21
C PHE A 441 60.39 -29.43 18.07
N ASP A 442 61.29 -28.94 18.94
CA ASP A 442 61.04 -27.74 19.74
C ASP A 442 60.76 -26.51 18.86
N ALA A 443 61.47 -26.37 17.74
CA ALA A 443 61.26 -25.28 16.78
C ALA A 443 59.92 -25.40 16.04
N ALA A 444 59.57 -26.60 15.56
CA ALA A 444 58.28 -26.83 14.90
C ALA A 444 57.10 -26.56 15.85
N MET A 445 57.21 -27.00 17.11
CA MET A 445 56.21 -26.75 18.13
C MET A 445 56.12 -25.25 18.45
N ALA A 446 57.24 -24.53 18.52
CA ALA A 446 57.25 -23.09 18.74
C ALA A 446 56.57 -22.32 17.59
N VAL A 447 56.82 -22.70 16.33
CA VAL A 447 56.18 -22.08 15.16
C VAL A 447 54.67 -22.29 15.21
N LEU A 448 54.22 -23.54 15.44
CA LEU A 448 52.80 -23.86 15.58
C LEU A 448 52.15 -23.07 16.71
N TYR A 449 52.84 -22.89 17.85
CA TYR A 449 52.32 -22.08 18.96
C TYR A 449 52.22 -20.60 18.60
N LEU A 450 53.18 -20.05 17.86
CA LEU A 450 53.20 -18.64 17.50
C LEU A 450 52.11 -18.29 16.48
N THR A 451 51.82 -19.20 15.55
CA THR A 451 50.83 -19.00 14.49
C THR A 451 49.47 -19.60 14.82
N LEU A 452 49.32 -20.17 16.03
CA LEU A 452 48.09 -20.84 16.45
C LEU A 452 46.88 -19.93 16.35
N PRO A 453 46.89 -18.68 16.89
CA PRO A 453 45.71 -17.81 16.85
C PRO A 453 45.28 -17.48 15.42
N THR A 454 46.24 -17.21 14.54
CA THR A 454 46.00 -16.87 13.13
C THR A 454 45.39 -18.04 12.37
N ILE A 455 45.95 -19.24 12.54
CA ILE A 455 45.45 -20.45 11.86
C ILE A 455 44.05 -20.80 12.38
N THR A 456 43.83 -20.81 13.70
CA THR A 456 42.54 -21.22 14.25
C THR A 456 41.44 -20.25 13.85
N THR A 457 41.66 -18.94 13.96
CA THR A 457 40.67 -17.93 13.56
C THR A 457 40.34 -17.98 12.07
N THR A 458 41.34 -18.20 11.21
CA THR A 458 41.13 -18.33 9.76
C THR A 458 40.40 -19.63 9.40
N VAL A 459 40.68 -20.74 10.07
CA VAL A 459 40.00 -22.02 9.82
C VAL A 459 38.55 -21.97 10.31
N PHE A 460 38.29 -21.46 11.51
CA PHE A 460 36.93 -21.37 12.04
C PHE A 460 36.06 -20.36 11.30
N GLY A 461 36.65 -19.30 10.75
CA GLY A 461 35.91 -18.31 9.96
C GLY A 461 35.29 -18.87 8.66
N VAL A 462 35.81 -19.99 8.13
CA VAL A 462 35.23 -20.68 6.97
C VAL A 462 33.81 -21.18 7.25
N PHE A 463 33.56 -21.66 8.47
CA PHE A 463 32.30 -22.34 8.83
C PHE A 463 31.24 -21.38 9.38
N SER A 464 31.53 -20.08 9.42
CA SER A 464 30.55 -19.08 9.83
C SER A 464 29.48 -18.97 8.74
N CYS A 465 28.24 -19.27 9.06
CA CYS A 465 27.10 -19.19 8.15
C CYS A 465 26.18 -18.05 8.62
N ASP A 466 25.71 -17.23 7.68
CA ASP A 466 24.64 -16.28 7.94
C ASP A 466 23.44 -16.63 7.05
N THR A 467 22.25 -16.56 7.64
CA THR A 467 20.97 -16.63 6.92
C THR A 467 20.49 -15.20 6.70
N LEU A 468 20.30 -14.79 5.45
CA LEU A 468 19.70 -13.51 5.09
C LEU A 468 18.17 -13.66 4.89
N ASP A 469 17.48 -12.53 4.87
CA ASP A 469 16.03 -12.42 4.71
C ASP A 469 15.51 -12.76 3.29
N ASP A 470 16.41 -12.82 2.31
CA ASP A 470 16.13 -13.26 0.94
C ASP A 470 16.17 -14.79 0.77
N GLU A 471 16.02 -15.52 1.88
CA GLU A 471 16.10 -16.99 2.01
C GLU A 471 17.45 -17.59 1.61
N ARG A 472 18.48 -16.76 1.37
CA ARG A 472 19.83 -17.25 1.11
C ARG A 472 20.54 -17.53 2.42
N SER A 473 21.03 -18.76 2.54
CA SER A 473 22.00 -19.14 3.56
C SER A 473 23.34 -19.33 2.88
N MET A 474 24.34 -18.54 3.27
CA MET A 474 25.68 -18.61 2.68
C MET A 474 26.75 -18.55 3.76
N LEU A 475 27.88 -19.19 3.48
CA LEU A 475 29.05 -19.09 4.34
C LEU A 475 29.65 -17.69 4.18
N ARG A 476 30.11 -17.08 5.27
CA ARG A 476 30.83 -15.79 5.22
C ARG A 476 32.08 -15.85 4.33
N ALA A 477 32.64 -17.04 4.15
CA ALA A 477 33.75 -17.28 3.23
C ALA A 477 33.34 -17.18 1.74
N ASP A 478 32.05 -17.34 1.44
CA ASP A 478 31.48 -17.27 0.10
C ASP A 478 30.95 -15.87 -0.25
N TYR A 479 31.11 -14.89 0.65
CA TYR A 479 30.86 -13.49 0.34
C TYR A 479 31.80 -13.07 -0.80
N ARG A 480 31.26 -13.02 -2.02
CA ARG A 480 31.96 -12.60 -3.22
C ARG A 480 31.00 -11.99 -4.24
#